data_AF-A0A350DBY0-F1
#
_entry.id   AF-A0A350DBY0-F1
#
_cell.length_a   1.000
_cell.length_b   1.000
_cell.length_c   1.000
_cell.angle_alpha   90.00
_cell.angle_beta   90.00
_cell.angle_gamma   90.00
#
_symmetry.space_group_name_H-M   'P 1'
#
loop_
_entity.id
_entity.type
_entity.pdbx_description
1 polymer ?
#
loop_
_entity_poly.entity_id
_entity_poly.type
_entity_poly.pdbx_seq_one_letter_code
_entity_poly.pdbx_strand_id
1 'polypeptide(L)'
;MLNFTESNMAESEQRRWYAVDDGVMGGVSQSGFRVDAGAGCFGGEVSLENGGGFASVRREPNGFEPTLAHGQGIVLRVRGDGRTYQLRLKSSALDEASAYRVAFTPKAHQWETHQFTWA
;
A
#
# COMPACT_ATOMS: atom_id res chain seq x y z
N MET A 1 5.93 -0.83 -13.42
CA MET A 1 4.69 -0.09 -13.14
C MET A 1 3.63 -1.10 -12.72
N LEU A 2 2.93 -0.88 -11.60
CA LEU A 2 1.73 -1.66 -11.30
C LEU A 2 0.60 -1.11 -12.16
N ASN A 3 -0.03 -1.95 -12.98
CA ASN A 3 -1.11 -1.57 -13.87
C ASN A 3 -2.36 -2.39 -13.55
N PHE A 4 -3.47 -1.71 -13.33
CA PHE A 4 -4.75 -2.29 -12.96
C PHE A 4 -5.78 -2.21 -14.12
N THR A 5 -5.43 -1.63 -15.27
CA THR A 5 -6.39 -1.39 -16.37
C THR A 5 -6.64 -2.60 -17.26
N GLU A 6 -5.75 -3.60 -17.26
CA GLU A 6 -5.89 -4.81 -18.07
C GLU A 6 -6.55 -5.93 -17.25
N SER A 7 -7.74 -6.40 -17.64
CA SER A 7 -8.60 -7.26 -16.82
C SER A 7 -7.93 -8.55 -16.32
N ASN A 8 -7.21 -9.27 -17.18
CA ASN A 8 -6.51 -10.51 -16.78
C ASN A 8 -5.32 -10.25 -15.84
N MET A 9 -4.65 -9.11 -16.03
CA MET A 9 -3.56 -8.67 -15.15
C MET A 9 -4.11 -8.17 -13.81
N ALA A 10 -5.27 -7.51 -13.80
CA ALA A 10 -5.93 -6.98 -12.62
C ALA A 10 -6.31 -8.06 -11.61
N GLU A 11 -6.88 -9.18 -12.05
CA GLU A 11 -7.24 -10.29 -11.14
C GLU A 11 -6.00 -10.94 -10.51
N SER A 12 -4.98 -11.23 -11.33
CA SER A 12 -3.74 -11.83 -10.84
C SER A 12 -2.97 -10.88 -9.93
N GLU A 13 -3.04 -9.58 -10.20
CA GLU A 13 -2.46 -8.54 -9.36
C GLU A 13 -3.21 -8.43 -8.03
N GLN A 14 -4.55 -8.39 -8.02
CA GLN A 14 -5.35 -8.30 -6.79
C GLN A 14 -5.00 -9.42 -5.81
N ARG A 15 -4.82 -10.66 -6.28
CA ARG A 15 -4.51 -11.83 -5.44
C ARG A 15 -3.17 -11.74 -4.71
N ARG A 16 -2.29 -10.82 -5.12
CA ARG A 16 -1.00 -10.57 -4.45
C ARG A 16 -1.13 -9.66 -3.26
N TRP A 17 -2.27 -8.99 -3.08
CA TRP A 17 -2.51 -8.07 -1.99
C TRP A 17 -3.29 -8.75 -0.87
N TYR A 18 -2.87 -8.52 0.36
CA TYR A 18 -3.53 -9.04 1.55
C TYR A 18 -3.54 -8.01 2.67
N ALA A 19 -4.58 -8.05 3.51
CA ALA A 19 -4.73 -7.17 4.66
C ALA A 19 -3.79 -7.60 5.80
N VAL A 20 -3.26 -6.60 6.52
CA VAL A 20 -2.52 -6.76 7.76
C VAL A 20 -3.00 -5.68 8.73
N ASP A 21 -3.80 -6.12 9.69
CA ASP A 21 -4.47 -5.28 10.67
C ASP A 21 -4.01 -5.65 12.10
N ASP A 22 -4.57 -5.01 13.12
CA ASP A 22 -4.14 -5.05 14.53
C ASP A 22 -4.59 -6.28 15.36
N GLY A 23 -4.97 -7.38 14.72
CA GLY A 23 -5.61 -8.53 15.38
C GLY A 23 -4.77 -9.28 16.45
N VAL A 24 -3.46 -9.10 16.50
CA VAL A 24 -2.55 -9.88 17.39
C VAL A 24 -2.73 -9.58 18.88
N MET A 25 -3.29 -8.41 19.23
CA MET A 25 -3.52 -8.00 20.63
C MET A 25 -4.99 -7.72 20.94
N GLY A 26 -5.92 -8.33 20.20
CA GLY A 26 -7.36 -8.08 20.35
C GLY A 26 -7.85 -6.83 19.63
N GLY A 27 -7.02 -6.23 18.75
CA GLY A 27 -7.49 -5.21 17.82
C GLY A 27 -8.58 -5.76 16.90
N VAL A 28 -9.52 -4.89 16.53
CA VAL A 28 -10.70 -5.25 15.72
C VAL A 28 -10.79 -4.42 14.44
N SER A 29 -9.67 -3.83 14.00
CA SER A 29 -9.61 -3.17 12.70
C SER A 29 -9.76 -4.21 11.59
N GLN A 30 -10.43 -3.82 10.52
CA GLN A 30 -10.66 -4.70 9.37
C GLN A 30 -10.46 -3.93 8.07
N SER A 31 -9.58 -4.43 7.22
CA SER A 31 -9.33 -3.83 5.92
C SER A 31 -9.22 -4.84 4.79
N GLY A 32 -9.17 -4.32 3.56
CA GLY A 32 -9.04 -5.13 2.36
C GLY A 32 -8.51 -4.36 1.17
N PHE A 33 -8.08 -5.12 0.17
CA PHE A 33 -7.67 -4.61 -1.13
C PHE A 33 -8.51 -5.26 -2.22
N ARG A 34 -8.96 -4.46 -3.17
CA ARG A 34 -9.58 -4.95 -4.41
C ARG A 34 -9.13 -4.10 -5.59
N VAL A 35 -9.24 -4.63 -6.80
CA VAL A 35 -9.10 -3.86 -8.01
C VAL A 35 -10.49 -3.50 -8.52
N ASP A 36 -10.72 -2.22 -8.79
CA ASP A 36 -12.00 -1.70 -9.25
C ASP A 36 -11.76 -0.55 -10.23
N ALA A 37 -12.51 -0.52 -11.33
CA ALA A 37 -12.44 0.49 -12.38
C ALA A 37 -11.01 0.89 -12.83
N GLY A 38 -10.09 -0.08 -12.90
CA GLY A 38 -8.70 0.17 -13.30
C GLY A 38 -7.81 0.79 -12.20
N ALA A 39 -8.21 0.70 -10.93
CA ALA A 39 -7.44 1.18 -9.79
C ALA A 39 -7.39 0.15 -8.65
N GLY A 40 -6.29 0.15 -7.90
CA GLY A 40 -6.19 -0.55 -6.62
C GLY A 40 -6.91 0.23 -5.53
N CYS A 41 -7.88 -0.40 -4.89
CA CYS A 41 -8.70 0.17 -3.83
C CYS A 41 -8.37 -0.50 -2.50
N PHE A 42 -7.65 0.23 -1.65
CA PHE A 42 -7.50 -0.06 -0.23
C PHE A 42 -8.63 0.63 0.55
N GLY A 43 -9.28 -0.09 1.46
CA GLY A 43 -10.31 0.46 2.34
C GLY A 43 -10.64 -0.48 3.49
N GLY A 44 -11.28 0.06 4.52
CA GLY A 44 -11.59 -0.66 5.75
C GLY A 44 -11.98 0.28 6.88
N GLU A 45 -12.11 -0.30 8.07
CA GLU A 45 -12.40 0.40 9.31
C GLU A 45 -11.25 0.20 10.30
N VAL A 46 -10.79 1.30 10.91
CA VAL A 46 -9.81 1.26 11.99
C VAL A 46 -10.56 1.48 13.30
N SER A 47 -10.50 0.48 14.17
CA SER A 47 -11.02 0.61 15.54
C SER A 47 -9.92 1.11 16.46
N LEU A 48 -10.27 1.93 17.44
CA LEU A 48 -9.36 2.36 18.51
C LEU A 48 -9.60 1.59 19.81
N GLU A 49 -10.51 0.61 19.79
CA GLU A 49 -10.76 -0.27 20.92
C GLU A 49 -9.49 -1.07 21.26
N ASN A 50 -9.33 -1.45 22.52
CA ASN A 50 -8.20 -2.25 23.01
C ASN A 50 -6.81 -1.59 22.88
N GLY A 51 -6.75 -0.25 22.88
CA GLY A 51 -5.50 0.50 23.04
C GLY A 51 -4.91 1.09 21.76
N GLY A 52 -5.73 1.18 20.70
CA GLY A 52 -5.38 1.80 19.42
C GLY A 52 -5.75 0.90 18.25
N GLY A 53 -5.33 1.28 17.05
CA GLY A 53 -5.49 0.39 15.92
C GLY A 53 -4.79 0.84 14.65
N PHE A 54 -4.64 -0.11 13.73
CA PHE A 54 -4.12 0.14 12.40
C PHE A 54 -4.72 -0.81 11.38
N ALA A 55 -4.83 -0.30 10.15
CA ALA A 55 -5.16 -1.07 8.96
C ALA A 55 -4.06 -0.89 7.92
N SER A 56 -3.68 -1.97 7.25
CA SER A 56 -2.71 -1.90 6.15
C SER A 56 -2.94 -3.01 5.14
N VAL A 57 -2.45 -2.80 3.92
CA VAL A 57 -2.38 -3.86 2.90
C VAL A 57 -0.93 -4.05 2.46
N ARG A 58 -0.56 -5.30 2.20
CA ARG A 58 0.76 -5.68 1.72
C ARG A 58 0.63 -6.42 0.40
N ARG A 59 1.58 -6.19 -0.49
CA ARG A 59 1.70 -6.88 -1.75
C ARG A 59 2.85 -7.87 -1.69
N GLU A 60 2.62 -9.11 -2.09
CA GLU A 60 3.70 -10.09 -2.26
C GLU A 60 4.68 -9.62 -3.36
N PRO A 61 6.00 -9.76 -3.15
CA PRO A 61 6.99 -9.49 -4.19
C PRO A 61 6.76 -10.39 -5.41
N ASN A 62 6.84 -9.84 -6.62
CA ASN A 62 6.75 -10.61 -7.87
C ASN A 62 7.95 -10.31 -8.77
N GLY A 63 9.17 -10.45 -8.23
CA GLY A 63 10.39 -10.01 -8.90
C GLY A 63 10.46 -8.49 -9.14
N PHE A 64 9.73 -7.72 -8.34
CA PHE A 64 9.62 -6.26 -8.50
C PHE A 64 10.84 -5.51 -7.95
N GLU A 65 11.57 -6.10 -7.01
CA GLU A 65 12.68 -5.47 -6.29
C GLU A 65 13.82 -4.97 -7.22
N PRO A 66 14.31 -5.74 -8.23
CA PRO A 66 15.32 -5.22 -9.16
C PRO A 66 14.89 -3.96 -9.90
N THR A 67 13.58 -3.81 -10.18
CA THR A 67 13.06 -2.61 -10.87
C THR A 67 13.13 -1.35 -10.01
N LEU A 68 13.14 -1.51 -8.68
CA LEU A 68 13.30 -0.40 -7.74
C LEU A 68 14.76 0.03 -7.64
N ALA A 69 15.70 -0.93 -7.65
CA ALA A 69 17.13 -0.68 -7.55
C ALA A 69 17.68 0.15 -8.73
N HIS A 70 17.11 -0.01 -9.93
CA HIS A 70 17.47 0.77 -11.12
C HIS A 70 16.59 2.02 -11.33
N GLY A 71 15.54 2.18 -10.53
CA GLY A 71 14.68 3.35 -10.57
C GLY A 71 15.33 4.56 -9.89
N GLN A 72 14.76 5.75 -10.12
CA GLN A 72 15.13 6.97 -9.38
C GLN A 72 14.24 7.20 -8.15
N GLY A 73 13.15 6.45 -8.03
CA GLY A 73 12.14 6.64 -7.02
C GLY A 73 10.84 5.90 -7.31
N ILE A 74 9.79 6.26 -6.55
CA ILE A 74 8.42 5.84 -6.73
C ILE A 74 7.55 7.02 -7.13
N VAL A 75 6.67 6.76 -8.11
CA VAL A 75 5.55 7.63 -8.43
C VAL A 75 4.27 6.93 -7.97
N LEU A 76 3.51 7.60 -7.11
CA LEU A 76 2.23 7.12 -6.60
C LEU A 76 1.12 8.06 -7.04
N ARG A 77 0.23 7.57 -7.90
CA ARG A 77 -1.02 8.27 -8.25
C ARG A 77 -2.15 7.74 -7.36
N VAL A 78 -2.76 8.62 -6.57
CA VAL A 78 -3.69 8.23 -5.51
C VAL A 78 -4.84 9.22 -5.38
N ARG A 79 -6.00 8.72 -4.95
CA ARG A 79 -7.17 9.50 -4.51
C ARG A 79 -7.55 8.98 -3.13
N GLY A 80 -7.47 9.83 -2.11
CA GLY A 80 -7.68 9.42 -0.73
C GLY A 80 -8.82 10.14 -0.04
N ASP A 81 -8.83 10.07 1.28
CA ASP A 81 -9.84 10.63 2.19
C ASP A 81 -9.33 11.82 3.02
N GLY A 82 -8.10 12.29 2.76
CA GLY A 82 -7.46 13.36 3.53
C GLY A 82 -6.60 12.89 4.71
N ARG A 83 -6.56 11.58 5.01
CA ARG A 83 -5.70 11.05 6.08
C ARG A 83 -4.26 10.88 5.62
N THR A 84 -3.33 10.87 6.58
CA THR A 84 -1.93 10.55 6.31
C THR A 84 -1.72 9.05 6.28
N TYR A 85 -1.09 8.57 5.22
CA TYR A 85 -0.71 7.18 5.03
C TYR A 85 0.81 7.04 5.01
N GLN A 86 1.28 5.81 5.19
CA GLN A 86 2.69 5.47 5.06
C GLN A 86 2.88 4.43 3.95
N LEU A 87 3.69 4.77 2.95
CA LEU A 87 4.21 3.82 1.99
C LEU A 87 5.47 3.16 2.58
N ARG A 88 5.54 1.83 2.51
CA ARG A 88 6.72 1.06 2.94
C ARG A 88 7.22 0.17 1.83
N LEU A 89 8.54 0.11 1.68
CA LEU A 89 9.21 -0.86 0.83
C LEU A 89 10.16 -1.69 1.67
N LYS A 90 9.97 -3.00 1.62
CA LYS A 90 10.91 -3.96 2.16
C LYS A 90 11.79 -4.49 1.03
N SER A 91 13.02 -4.83 1.38
CA SER A 91 14.01 -5.39 0.47
C SER A 91 14.56 -6.66 1.10
N SER A 92 14.81 -7.68 0.27
CA SER A 92 15.48 -8.91 0.72
C SER A 92 16.95 -8.69 1.09
N ALA A 93 17.53 -7.55 0.70
CA ALA A 93 18.87 -7.13 1.10
C ALA A 93 18.91 -6.43 2.48
N LEU A 94 17.74 -6.14 3.07
CA LEU A 94 17.64 -5.52 4.39
C LEU A 94 17.19 -6.57 5.42
N ASP A 95 17.46 -6.30 6.70
CA ASP A 95 16.87 -7.10 7.78
C ASP A 95 15.34 -6.98 7.79
N GLU A 96 14.66 -7.94 8.40
CA GLU A 96 13.19 -8.01 8.44
C GLU A 96 12.51 -6.81 9.11
N ALA A 97 13.22 -6.09 9.99
CA ALA A 97 12.70 -4.91 10.69
C ALA A 97 12.89 -3.62 9.88
N SER A 98 13.77 -3.63 8.88
CA SER A 98 14.14 -2.50 8.06
C SER A 98 13.19 -2.31 6.87
N ALA A 99 12.85 -1.05 6.60
CA ALA A 99 12.05 -0.66 5.44
C ALA A 99 12.32 0.80 5.08
N TYR A 100 12.34 1.11 3.78
CA TYR A 100 12.14 2.48 3.32
C TYR A 100 10.72 2.89 3.67
N ARG A 101 10.55 4.09 4.24
CA ARG A 101 9.28 4.60 4.76
C ARG A 101 9.09 6.04 4.34
N VAL A 102 7.97 6.34 3.72
CA VAL A 102 7.58 7.72 3.43
C VAL A 102 6.13 7.94 3.79
N ALA A 103 5.85 9.09 4.42
CA ALA A 103 4.49 9.51 4.73
C ALA A 103 3.95 10.40 3.59
N PHE A 104 2.67 10.29 3.31
CA PHE A 104 1.99 11.16 2.35
C PHE A 104 0.53 11.36 2.75
N THR A 105 -0.01 12.52 2.39
CA THR A 105 -1.39 12.90 2.72
C THR A 105 -2.10 13.28 1.42
N PRO A 106 -2.89 12.36 0.82
CA PRO A 106 -3.66 12.68 -0.38
C PRO A 106 -4.83 13.60 -0.03
N LYS A 107 -5.14 14.54 -0.91
CA LYS A 107 -6.33 15.38 -0.91
C LYS A 107 -7.57 14.50 -0.93
N ALA A 108 -8.52 14.87 -0.09
CA ALA A 108 -9.80 14.19 -0.02
C ALA A 108 -10.50 14.23 -1.39
N HIS A 109 -10.86 13.05 -1.88
CA HIS A 109 -11.68 12.83 -3.07
C HIS A 109 -11.11 13.35 -4.40
N GLN A 110 -9.83 13.73 -4.45
CA GLN A 110 -9.16 14.21 -5.67
C GLN A 110 -7.98 13.32 -6.03
N TRP A 111 -7.79 13.07 -7.33
CA TRP A 111 -6.59 12.39 -7.81
C TRP A 111 -5.40 13.33 -7.77
N GLU A 112 -4.27 12.84 -7.25
CA GLU A 112 -2.99 13.52 -7.34
C GLU A 112 -1.84 12.53 -7.52
N THR A 113 -0.64 13.07 -7.67
CA THR A 113 0.58 12.28 -7.84
C THR A 113 1.63 12.72 -6.83
N HIS A 114 2.11 11.77 -6.03
CA HIS A 114 3.27 11.94 -5.18
C HIS A 114 4.50 11.30 -5.83
N GLN A 115 5.65 11.95 -5.72
CA GLN A 115 6.93 11.44 -6.20
C GLN A 115 7.89 11.34 -5.02
N PHE A 116 8.54 10.19 -4.87
CA PHE A 116 9.47 9.89 -3.79
C PHE A 116 10.78 9.39 -4.39
N THR A 117 11.84 10.20 -4.35
CA THR A 117 13.15 9.85 -4.92
C THR A 117 14.06 9.15 -3.91
N TRP A 118 14.99 8.30 -4.37
CA TRP A 118 15.92 7.53 -3.53
C TRP A 118 17.08 8.31 -2.90
N ALA A 119 17.05 9.65 -2.97
CA ALA A 119 18.16 10.53 -2.64
C ALA A 119 18.90 10.19 -1.33
#